data_AF-A0A7S4RIF2-F1
#
_entry.id   AF-A0A7S4RIF2-F1
#
_cell.length_a   1.000
_cell.length_b   1.000
_cell.length_c   1.000
_cell.angle_alpha   90.00
_cell.angle_beta   90.00
_cell.angle_gamma   90.00
#
_symmetry.space_group_name_H-M   'P 1'
#
loop_
_entity.id
_entity.type
_entity.pdbx_description
1 polymer ?
#
loop_
_entity_poly.entity_id
_entity_poly.type
_entity_poly.pdbx_seq_one_letter_code
_entity_poly.pdbx_strand_id
1 'polypeptide(L)'
;SSALVEAHRRRPAPAPSNLSTPFGAMQAARLLLAGLACAAAVPGGAVTWVKGSGGASCETVCKARSGCSEEAWPKSEEEFEAAAREAGHTCVGTQEGGARYDPSTDGRYCGWSGPDHDTEPRCAATADSGTYRFCPCNSDKEL
;
A
#
# COMPACT_ATOMS: atom_id res chain seq x y z
N SER A 1 -17.12 -52.81 -28.51
CA SER A 1 -15.70 -53.14 -28.33
C SER A 1 -15.32 -53.02 -26.87
N SER A 2 -14.81 -54.14 -26.35
CA SER A 2 -13.92 -54.37 -25.19
C SER A 2 -13.42 -53.12 -24.44
N ALA A 3 -13.61 -52.98 -23.11
CA ALA A 3 -13.02 -53.72 -21.99
C ALA A 3 -11.52 -53.45 -21.74
N LEU A 4 -11.21 -52.81 -20.59
CA LEU A 4 -9.99 -52.88 -19.74
C LEU A 4 -10.13 -51.73 -18.71
N VAL A 5 -10.55 -51.93 -17.45
CA VAL A 5 -9.88 -52.63 -16.34
C VAL A 5 -8.42 -52.21 -16.20
N GLU A 6 -8.10 -51.45 -15.14
CA GLU A 6 -6.99 -51.79 -14.23
C GLU A 6 -7.09 -50.92 -12.96
N ALA A 7 -7.43 -51.56 -11.84
CA ALA A 7 -7.43 -50.99 -10.50
C ALA A 7 -6.25 -51.59 -9.74
N HIS A 8 -5.28 -50.78 -9.31
CA HIS A 8 -4.17 -51.17 -8.41
C HIS A 8 -3.38 -49.90 -8.05
N ARG A 9 -2.92 -49.58 -6.83
CA ARG A 9 -2.79 -50.26 -5.53
C ARG A 9 -2.65 -49.18 -4.46
N ARG A 10 -3.25 -49.40 -3.29
CA ARG A 10 -2.93 -48.68 -2.04
C ARG A 10 -1.52 -49.07 -1.56
N ARG A 11 -0.76 -48.13 -1.00
CA ARG A 11 0.32 -48.41 -0.04
C ARG A 11 0.16 -47.48 1.19
N PRO A 12 0.08 -48.02 2.42
CA PRO A 12 0.13 -47.22 3.64
C PRO A 12 1.57 -46.98 4.15
N ALA A 13 1.65 -46.09 5.13
CA ALA A 13 2.78 -45.35 5.71
C ALA A 13 3.97 -46.15 6.28
N PRO A 14 5.07 -45.44 6.61
CA PRO A 14 5.65 -45.59 7.95
C PRO A 14 5.74 -44.29 8.76
N ALA A 15 5.84 -44.49 10.08
CA ALA A 15 5.70 -43.55 11.20
C ALA A 15 6.99 -42.73 11.51
N PRO A 16 6.99 -41.83 12.52
CA PRO A 16 8.06 -40.86 12.77
C PRO A 16 9.21 -41.42 13.61
N SER A 17 10.41 -40.87 13.39
CA SER A 17 11.60 -41.14 14.20
C SER A 17 11.86 -40.00 15.17
N ASN A 18 12.03 -40.40 16.42
CA ASN A 18 12.29 -39.64 17.63
C ASN A 18 13.79 -39.53 17.93
N LEU A 19 14.13 -38.57 18.80
CA LEU A 19 15.22 -38.58 19.80
C LEU A 19 16.71 -38.43 19.35
N SER A 20 17.33 -37.31 19.73
CA SER A 20 18.28 -37.22 20.88
C SER A 20 19.42 -36.20 20.69
N THR A 21 19.53 -35.38 21.73
CA THR A 21 20.51 -34.35 22.15
C THR A 21 22.01 -34.75 22.09
N PRO A 22 22.94 -33.77 22.10
CA PRO A 22 23.59 -33.46 23.38
C PRO A 22 23.80 -31.98 23.70
N PHE A 23 23.80 -31.71 25.00
CA PHE A 23 24.30 -30.52 25.68
C PHE A 23 25.75 -30.21 25.28
N GLY A 24 25.98 -29.02 24.73
CA GLY A 24 27.31 -28.38 24.65
C GLY A 24 27.31 -27.12 25.51
N ALA A 25 27.95 -27.22 26.67
CA ALA A 25 28.23 -26.09 27.56
C ALA A 25 29.34 -25.20 27.02
N MET A 26 29.31 -23.92 27.43
CA MET A 26 30.35 -22.90 27.27
C MET A 26 30.53 -22.42 25.82
N GLN A 27 30.29 -21.15 25.50
CA GLN A 27 31.11 -20.06 26.01
C GLN A 27 30.31 -18.79 26.30
N ALA A 28 30.62 -18.19 27.44
CA ALA A 28 30.33 -16.80 27.74
C ALA A 28 31.08 -15.89 26.76
N ALA A 29 30.33 -15.07 26.03
CA ALA A 29 30.84 -13.81 25.50
C ALA A 29 29.69 -12.79 25.54
N ARG A 30 29.65 -12.04 26.63
CA ARG A 30 28.87 -10.82 26.75
C ARG A 30 29.34 -9.83 25.68
N LEU A 31 28.50 -9.55 24.70
CA LEU A 31 28.48 -8.23 24.06
C LEU A 31 27.02 -7.78 24.03
N LEU A 32 26.64 -7.06 25.10
CA LEU A 32 25.52 -6.13 25.09
C LEU A 32 25.85 -5.04 24.06
N LEU A 33 25.58 -5.30 22.79
CA LEU A 33 25.48 -4.23 21.80
C LEU A 33 24.15 -3.52 22.09
N ALA A 34 24.30 -2.44 22.83
CA ALA A 34 23.26 -1.47 23.11
C ALA A 34 22.47 -1.17 21.84
N GLY A 35 21.21 -1.57 21.86
CA GLY A 35 20.23 -1.17 20.86
C GLY A 35 20.10 0.34 20.90
N LEU A 36 20.78 1.03 19.99
CA LEU A 36 20.40 2.37 19.57
C LEU A 36 19.76 2.22 18.18
N ALA A 37 18.55 1.66 18.17
CA ALA A 37 17.66 1.88 17.04
C ALA A 37 17.26 3.35 17.12
N CYS A 38 17.98 4.22 16.41
CA CYS A 38 17.48 5.53 16.05
C CYS A 38 16.22 5.31 15.21
N ALA A 39 15.07 5.22 15.86
CA ALA A 39 13.79 5.45 15.21
C ALA A 39 13.85 6.91 14.72
N ALA A 40 14.25 7.09 13.47
CA ALA A 40 14.03 8.35 12.78
C ALA A 40 12.52 8.57 12.76
N ALA A 41 12.03 9.40 13.68
CA ALA A 41 10.68 9.91 13.63
C ALA A 41 10.60 10.73 12.34
N VAL A 42 10.05 10.15 11.28
CA VAL A 42 9.71 10.88 10.06
C VAL A 42 8.58 11.83 10.45
N PRO A 43 8.81 13.15 10.54
CA PRO A 43 7.74 14.11 10.76
C PRO A 43 7.08 14.34 9.40
N GLY A 44 6.38 13.33 8.90
CA GLY A 44 5.36 13.52 7.88
C GLY A 44 4.06 13.68 8.64
N GLY A 45 3.42 14.86 8.56
CA GLY A 45 2.08 15.03 9.13
C GLY A 45 1.20 13.88 8.68
N ALA A 46 0.57 13.17 9.61
CA ALA A 46 -0.23 12.00 9.28
C ALA A 46 -1.33 12.44 8.30
N VAL A 47 -1.26 11.97 7.07
CA VAL A 47 -2.33 12.14 6.09
C VAL A 47 -3.24 10.93 6.14
N THR A 48 -4.52 11.16 5.84
CA THR A 48 -5.49 10.11 5.58
C THR A 48 -5.84 10.14 4.11
N TRP A 49 -5.76 9.00 3.45
CA TRP A 49 -6.10 8.88 2.05
C TRP A 49 -7.60 8.72 1.84
N VAL A 50 -8.18 9.60 1.04
CA VAL A 50 -9.61 9.61 0.74
C VAL A 50 -9.84 9.53 -0.75
N LYS A 51 -10.69 8.61 -1.19
CA LYS A 51 -11.17 8.58 -2.58
C LYS A 51 -12.30 9.61 -2.75
N GLY A 52 -12.07 10.60 -3.61
CA GLY A 52 -13.06 11.63 -3.95
C GLY A 52 -14.19 11.13 -4.84
N SER A 53 -15.24 11.94 -4.95
CA SER A 53 -16.27 11.75 -5.99
C SER A 53 -15.73 12.08 -7.38
N GLY A 54 -16.40 11.58 -8.42
CA GLY A 54 -16.02 11.83 -9.82
C GLY A 54 -15.88 13.33 -10.12
N GLY A 55 -14.74 13.71 -10.68
CA GLY A 55 -14.38 15.08 -11.07
C GLY A 55 -14.03 16.05 -9.93
N ALA A 56 -14.09 15.63 -8.66
CA ALA A 56 -13.76 16.51 -7.54
C ALA A 56 -12.24 16.76 -7.42
N SER A 57 -11.87 17.97 -6.99
CA SER A 57 -10.50 18.31 -6.58
C SER A 57 -10.22 17.83 -5.14
N CYS A 58 -8.95 17.64 -4.80
CA CYS A 58 -8.59 17.24 -3.44
C CYS A 58 -8.82 18.33 -2.39
N GLU A 59 -8.80 19.61 -2.77
CA GLU A 59 -9.28 20.69 -1.89
C GLU A 59 -10.74 20.49 -1.48
N THR A 60 -11.59 20.07 -2.43
CA THR A 60 -13.00 19.79 -2.16
C THR A 60 -13.17 18.57 -1.26
N VAL A 61 -12.44 17.48 -1.59
CA VAL A 61 -12.48 16.21 -0.84
C VAL A 61 -12.01 16.39 0.61
N CYS A 62 -10.92 17.12 0.82
CA CYS A 62 -10.29 17.28 2.12
C CYS A 62 -10.82 18.49 2.93
N LYS A 63 -11.91 19.13 2.48
CA LYS A 63 -12.45 20.33 3.14
C LYS A 63 -12.80 20.10 4.62
N ALA A 64 -13.24 18.89 4.98
CA ALA A 64 -13.55 18.52 6.37
C ALA A 64 -12.31 18.15 7.21
N ARG A 65 -11.14 17.99 6.56
CA ARG A 65 -9.93 17.36 7.09
C ARG A 65 -8.72 18.29 7.07
N SER A 66 -8.91 19.56 7.45
CA SER A 66 -7.83 20.57 7.45
C SER A 66 -7.10 20.75 6.11
N GLY A 67 -7.74 20.41 4.99
CA GLY A 67 -7.19 20.58 3.64
C GLY A 67 -6.35 19.41 3.13
N CYS A 68 -5.88 19.56 1.89
CA CYS A 68 -5.07 18.59 1.16
C CYS A 68 -3.57 18.86 1.38
N SER A 69 -2.75 17.81 1.42
CA SER A 69 -1.30 17.89 1.62
C SER A 69 -0.54 17.72 0.30
N GLU A 70 0.15 18.77 -0.14
CA GLU A 70 0.99 18.73 -1.36
C GLU A 70 2.29 17.93 -1.19
N GLU A 71 2.72 17.67 0.04
CA GLU A 71 3.99 16.98 0.32
C GLU A 71 3.83 15.47 0.40
N ALA A 72 2.59 14.98 0.43
CA ALA A 72 2.24 13.60 0.68
C ALA A 72 1.96 12.78 -0.59
N TRP A 73 2.24 13.32 -1.78
CA TRP A 73 2.06 12.57 -3.02
C TRP A 73 2.97 11.33 -3.05
N PRO A 74 2.47 10.17 -3.54
CA PRO A 74 3.24 8.95 -3.59
C PRO A 74 4.43 9.11 -4.53
N LYS A 75 5.58 8.57 -4.12
CA LYS A 75 6.84 8.59 -4.88
C LYS A 75 7.12 7.28 -5.59
N SER A 76 6.32 6.26 -5.32
CA SER A 76 6.39 4.95 -5.95
C SER A 76 4.98 4.36 -6.14
N GLU A 77 4.88 3.41 -7.05
CA GLU A 77 3.66 2.64 -7.27
C GLU A 77 3.22 1.90 -5.98
N GLU A 78 4.17 1.36 -5.21
CA GLU A 78 3.88 0.66 -3.95
C GLU A 78 3.30 1.61 -2.88
N GLU A 79 3.83 2.84 -2.76
CA GLU A 79 3.26 3.86 -1.87
C GLU A 79 1.83 4.24 -2.31
N PHE A 80 1.60 4.35 -3.61
CA PHE A 80 0.27 4.59 -4.15
C PHE A 80 -0.70 3.45 -3.85
N GLU A 81 -0.30 2.19 -4.05
CA GLU A 81 -1.18 1.04 -3.79
C GLU A 81 -1.59 0.96 -2.32
N ALA A 82 -0.67 1.31 -1.40
CA ALA A 82 -0.98 1.43 0.02
C ALA A 82 -2.03 2.53 0.28
N ALA A 83 -1.85 3.71 -0.32
CA ALA A 83 -2.79 4.83 -0.24
C ALA A 83 -4.17 4.51 -0.81
N ALA A 84 -4.23 3.89 -2.00
CA ALA A 84 -5.49 3.49 -2.64
C ALA A 84 -6.26 2.48 -1.78
N ARG A 85 -5.56 1.53 -1.17
CA ARG A 85 -6.13 0.55 -0.25
C ARG A 85 -6.64 1.18 1.04
N GLU A 86 -5.91 2.14 1.61
CA GLU A 86 -6.37 2.93 2.76
C GLU A 86 -7.66 3.70 2.41
N ALA A 87 -7.74 4.25 1.21
CA ALA A 87 -8.94 4.90 0.67
C ALA A 87 -10.06 3.91 0.28
N GLY A 88 -9.92 2.61 0.59
CA GLY A 88 -10.93 1.59 0.35
C GLY A 88 -11.06 1.16 -1.11
N HIS A 89 -10.02 1.31 -1.92
CA HIS A 89 -10.01 0.91 -3.33
C HIS A 89 -8.89 -0.07 -3.65
N THR A 90 -9.12 -0.94 -4.63
CA THR A 90 -8.10 -1.84 -5.17
C THR A 90 -8.20 -1.79 -6.68
N CYS A 91 -7.10 -1.45 -7.33
CA CYS A 91 -7.01 -1.31 -8.77
C CYS A 91 -6.91 -2.70 -9.43
N VAL A 92 -7.58 -2.89 -10.56
CA VAL A 92 -7.40 -4.08 -11.42
C VAL A 92 -6.01 -4.06 -12.06
N GLY A 93 -5.54 -2.87 -12.39
CA GLY A 93 -4.18 -2.61 -12.84
C GLY A 93 -3.80 -1.16 -12.54
N THR A 94 -2.52 -0.96 -12.28
CA THR A 94 -1.92 0.33 -11.99
C THR A 94 -0.92 0.66 -13.09
N GLN A 95 -0.83 1.93 -13.47
CA GLN A 95 0.11 2.42 -14.46
C GLN A 95 0.65 3.77 -14.02
N GLU A 96 1.84 4.14 -14.52
CA GLU A 96 2.27 5.52 -14.46
C GLU A 96 1.19 6.41 -15.09
N GLY A 97 0.87 7.47 -14.36
CA GLY A 97 -0.07 8.47 -14.80
C GLY A 97 0.67 9.55 -15.59
N GLY A 98 0.37 10.79 -15.24
CA GLY A 98 0.99 11.98 -15.80
C GLY A 98 0.00 13.14 -15.89
N ALA A 99 -1.27 12.88 -15.58
CA ALA A 99 -2.24 13.94 -15.41
C ALA A 99 -1.98 14.66 -14.09
N ARG A 100 -2.19 15.97 -14.08
CA ARG A 100 -2.04 16.80 -12.87
C ARG A 100 -2.90 16.32 -11.70
N TYR A 101 -4.07 15.76 -12.01
CA TYR A 101 -5.01 15.26 -11.01
C TYR A 101 -4.68 13.86 -10.50
N ASP A 102 -3.69 13.15 -11.07
CA ASP A 102 -3.26 11.87 -10.52
C ASP A 102 -2.72 12.09 -9.09
N PRO A 103 -2.74 11.08 -8.21
CA PRO A 103 -3.26 9.74 -8.41
C PRO A 103 -4.79 9.68 -8.56
N SER A 104 -5.28 8.85 -9.48
CA SER A 104 -6.71 8.73 -9.81
C SER A 104 -7.12 7.35 -10.33
N THR A 105 -8.42 7.11 -10.44
CA THR A 105 -9.00 5.90 -11.04
C THR A 105 -10.21 6.19 -11.90
N ASP A 106 -10.44 5.39 -12.94
CA ASP A 106 -11.70 5.36 -13.72
C ASP A 106 -12.80 4.50 -13.05
N GLY A 107 -12.51 3.96 -11.85
CA GLY A 107 -13.34 3.00 -11.13
C GLY A 107 -12.80 1.57 -11.17
N ARG A 108 -11.86 1.24 -12.07
CA ARG A 108 -11.21 -0.08 -12.18
C ARG A 108 -9.70 0.00 -12.30
N TYR A 109 -9.19 0.85 -13.18
CA TYR A 109 -7.77 1.04 -13.44
C TYR A 109 -7.29 2.35 -12.82
N CYS A 110 -6.01 2.42 -12.48
CA CYS A 110 -5.45 3.53 -11.73
C CYS A 110 -4.21 4.12 -12.40
N GLY A 111 -4.12 5.45 -12.43
CA GLY A 111 -2.92 6.21 -12.74
C GLY A 111 -2.38 6.84 -11.46
N TRP A 112 -1.09 6.67 -11.15
CA TRP A 112 -0.57 7.05 -9.83
C TRP A 112 0.37 8.26 -9.82
N SER A 113 1.26 8.36 -10.82
CA SER A 113 2.24 9.45 -10.89
C SER A 113 1.63 10.70 -11.50
N GLY A 114 1.99 11.86 -10.96
CA GLY A 114 1.70 13.17 -11.56
C GLY A 114 2.93 13.70 -12.29
N PRO A 115 2.85 14.89 -12.92
CA PRO A 115 4.00 15.53 -13.55
C PRO A 115 5.09 15.90 -12.53
N ASP A 116 6.36 15.56 -12.83
CA ASP A 116 7.53 15.80 -11.96
C ASP A 116 7.90 17.29 -11.79
N HIS A 117 7.48 18.14 -12.72
CA HIS A 117 7.88 19.55 -12.82
C HIS A 117 6.69 20.47 -13.08
N ASP A 118 5.62 20.30 -12.30
CA ASP A 118 4.52 21.26 -12.31
C ASP A 118 4.81 22.44 -11.38
N THR A 119 4.44 23.63 -11.82
CA THR A 119 4.50 24.85 -10.99
C THR A 119 3.21 25.07 -10.23
N GLU A 120 2.15 24.34 -10.60
CA GLU A 120 0.83 24.46 -9.99
C GLU A 120 0.56 23.34 -8.98
N PRO A 121 -0.13 23.65 -7.86
CA PRO A 121 -0.49 22.68 -6.84
C PRO A 121 -1.46 21.62 -7.39
N ARG A 122 -1.21 20.35 -7.06
CA ARG A 122 -2.06 19.22 -7.51
C ARG A 122 -3.36 19.15 -6.74
N CYS A 123 -3.45 19.68 -5.52
CA CYS A 123 -4.64 19.64 -4.70
C CYS A 123 -5.84 20.35 -5.38
N ALA A 124 -5.60 21.45 -6.09
CA ALA A 124 -6.62 22.23 -6.77
C ALA A 124 -7.11 21.60 -8.09
N ALA A 125 -6.35 20.66 -8.67
CA ALA A 125 -6.68 20.08 -9.97
C ALA A 125 -8.01 19.32 -9.95
N THR A 126 -8.86 19.56 -10.94
CA THR A 126 -10.09 18.78 -11.15
C THR A 126 -9.83 17.69 -12.18
N ALA A 127 -10.53 16.56 -12.05
CA ALA A 127 -10.54 15.52 -13.05
C ALA A 127 -11.84 15.55 -13.85
N ASP A 128 -11.96 14.71 -14.87
CA ASP A 128 -13.25 14.49 -15.54
C ASP A 128 -14.25 13.81 -14.62
N SER A 129 -15.55 13.95 -14.92
CA SER A 129 -16.64 13.38 -14.10
C SER A 129 -16.59 11.85 -13.90
N GLY A 130 -15.91 11.13 -14.80
CA GLY A 130 -15.69 9.68 -14.69
C GLY A 130 -14.44 9.28 -13.89
N THR A 131 -13.65 10.26 -13.44
CA THR A 131 -12.36 10.04 -12.79
C THR A 131 -12.43 10.41 -11.31
N TYR A 132 -11.98 9.51 -10.45
CA TYR A 132 -12.01 9.64 -9.00
C TYR A 132 -10.58 9.81 -8.49
N ARG A 133 -10.29 10.94 -7.85
CA ARG A 133 -8.96 11.22 -7.31
C ARG A 133 -8.74 10.51 -5.97
N PHE A 134 -7.50 10.11 -5.70
CA PHE A 134 -7.04 9.73 -4.36
C PHE A 134 -6.36 10.94 -3.73
N CYS A 135 -6.89 11.40 -2.60
CA CYS A 135 -6.51 12.68 -2.01
C CYS A 135 -5.84 12.47 -0.65
N PRO A 136 -4.61 13.00 -0.46
CA PRO A 136 -3.95 13.01 0.83
C PRO A 136 -4.53 14.15 1.68
N CYS A 137 -5.49 13.83 2.53
CA CYS A 137 -6.07 14.81 3.44
C CYS A 137 -5.27 14.89 4.72
N ASN A 138 -5.08 16.09 5.28
CA ASN A 138 -4.48 16.21 6.60
C ASN A 138 -5.34 15.51 7.65
N SER A 139 -4.74 15.06 8.75
CA SER A 139 -5.53 14.52 9.88
C SER A 139 -6.54 15.54 10.40
N ASP A 140 -7.62 15.03 10.97
CA ASP A 140 -8.59 15.87 11.69
C ASP A 140 -7.84 16.64 12.79
N LYS A 141 -8.15 17.92 12.98
CA LYS A 141 -7.63 18.63 14.15
C LYS A 141 -8.23 17.92 15.37
N GLU A 142 -7.37 17.31 16.18
CA GLU A 142 -7.72 16.93 17.55
C GLU A 142 -8.42 18.15 18.19
N LEU A 143 -9.72 18.00 18.47
CA LEU A 143 -10.56 19.02 19.10
C LEU A 143 -10.43 18.95 20.62
#